data_AF-A0A975K1C9-F1
#
_entry.id   AF-A0A975K1C9-F1
#
_cell.length_a   1.000
_cell.length_b   1.000
_cell.length_c   1.000
_cell.angle_alpha   90.00
_cell.angle_beta   90.00
_cell.angle_gamma   90.00
#
_symmetry.space_group_name_H-M   'P 1'
#
loop_
_entity.id
_entity.type
_entity.pdbx_description
1 polymer ?
#
loop_
_entity_poly.entity_id
_entity_poly.type
_entity_poly.pdbx_seq_one_letter_code
_entity_poly.pdbx_strand_id
1 'polypeptide(L)'
;MKTTRLQVVLRGVEPAVTRVIDVPASATLPELHDLLQAAVGWTDSHLHQFVTQHVRYGSEPPADAAPEYQRDENDARLTDLGLGFEYHYDMGDGWIHDVTVLGRGDATPGCVRGDGSCPPEDCGGPSGYAELLDVLGDPTNPEHHRMRDWVGNRLHPFNHAATDQWVRRVVGAVPASVRLLLDFTADGIKLTSGGRLPTAVVLGMQEHRPQWHPLGSPTAIEDDLRPLVALHRLLRGVGLLRLHRGVLASTRAAGDDLAVVRRIRSAFEPDTLATEITELTIGVLAVHGSLTRPELAARVHERLGPRSHPGGDAVTERDVQIAIGEQSPIMRGLDLIDDTEWRTWSVGASARSLLPRATMLTETWTNE
;
A
#
# COMPACT_ATOMS: atom_id res chain seq x y z
N MET A 1 5.11 5.75 -18.17
CA MET A 1 4.55 4.40 -17.91
C MET A 1 3.49 4.07 -18.96
N LYS A 2 3.37 2.82 -19.41
CA LYS A 2 2.26 2.37 -20.28
C LYS A 2 1.15 1.78 -19.43
N THR A 3 -0.11 1.97 -19.81
CA THR A 3 -1.28 1.42 -19.10
C THR A 3 -2.11 0.51 -20.00
N THR A 4 -2.88 -0.36 -19.36
CA THR A 4 -3.87 -1.25 -19.96
C THR A 4 -5.21 -0.96 -19.31
N ARG A 5 -6.28 -0.91 -20.12
CA ARG A 5 -7.65 -0.70 -19.65
C ARG A 5 -8.32 -2.02 -19.34
N LEU A 6 -8.89 -2.13 -18.15
CA LEU A 6 -9.63 -3.29 -17.67
C LEU A 6 -11.09 -2.89 -17.43
N GLN A 7 -12.01 -3.77 -17.79
CA GLN A 7 -13.38 -3.76 -17.28
C GLN A 7 -13.52 -4.89 -16.27
N VAL A 8 -14.06 -4.56 -15.11
CA VAL A 8 -14.31 -5.46 -13.98
C VAL A 8 -15.81 -5.47 -13.72
N VAL A 9 -16.42 -6.65 -13.71
CA VAL A 9 -17.85 -6.82 -13.43
C VAL A 9 -18.01 -7.85 -12.33
N LEU A 10 -18.73 -7.49 -11.26
CA LEU A 10 -19.02 -8.41 -10.18
C LEU A 10 -20.17 -9.35 -10.59
N ARG A 11 -19.93 -10.66 -10.53
CA ARG A 11 -20.88 -11.67 -10.98
C ARG A 11 -21.94 -11.94 -9.91
N GLY A 12 -23.19 -12.12 -10.36
CA GLY A 12 -24.30 -12.55 -9.49
C GLY A 12 -24.86 -11.47 -8.57
N VAL A 13 -24.49 -10.20 -8.79
CA VAL A 13 -24.93 -9.06 -7.97
C VAL A 13 -25.82 -8.13 -8.78
N GLU A 14 -26.95 -7.75 -8.17
CA GLU A 14 -27.87 -6.73 -8.69
C GLU A 14 -28.20 -5.70 -7.59
N PRO A 15 -28.16 -4.39 -7.87
CA PRO A 15 -27.76 -3.76 -9.14
C PRO A 15 -26.31 -4.04 -9.52
N ALA A 16 -26.05 -4.17 -10.82
CA ALA A 16 -24.72 -4.51 -11.34
C ALA A 16 -23.60 -3.59 -10.81
N VAL A 17 -22.54 -4.20 -10.26
CA VAL A 17 -21.33 -3.49 -9.79
C VAL A 17 -20.25 -3.62 -10.85
N THR A 18 -19.83 -2.48 -11.42
CA THR A 18 -18.85 -2.45 -12.50
C THR A 18 -17.79 -1.38 -12.30
N ARG A 19 -16.57 -1.65 -12.74
CA ARG A 19 -15.46 -0.69 -12.77
C ARG A 19 -14.74 -0.76 -14.10
N VAL A 20 -14.33 0.38 -14.62
CA VAL A 20 -13.37 0.48 -15.72
C VAL A 20 -12.17 1.24 -15.20
N ILE A 21 -11.01 0.59 -15.19
CA ILE A 21 -9.78 1.14 -14.63
C ILE A 21 -8.64 1.01 -15.62
N ASP A 22 -7.73 1.99 -15.60
CA ASP A 22 -6.45 1.91 -16.27
C ASP A 22 -5.38 1.55 -15.24
N VAL A 23 -4.64 0.47 -15.51
CA VAL A 23 -3.60 -0.06 -14.63
C VAL A 23 -2.25 -0.10 -15.35
N PRO A 24 -1.10 -0.13 -14.65
CA PRO A 24 0.19 -0.34 -15.29
C PRO A 24 0.18 -1.62 -16.15
N ALA A 25 0.55 -1.51 -17.42
CA ALA A 25 0.55 -2.66 -18.34
C ALA A 25 1.52 -3.78 -17.90
N SER A 26 2.50 -3.43 -17.06
CA SER A 26 3.48 -4.35 -16.49
C SER A 26 3.14 -4.79 -15.06
N ALA A 27 1.92 -4.54 -14.56
CA ALA A 27 1.52 -4.90 -13.19
C ALA A 27 1.82 -6.37 -12.90
N THR A 28 2.42 -6.65 -11.75
CA THR A 28 2.48 -8.01 -11.20
C THR A 28 1.07 -8.39 -10.72
N LEU A 29 0.81 -9.67 -10.49
CA LEU A 29 -0.50 -10.09 -9.98
C LEU A 29 -0.80 -9.57 -8.57
N PRO A 30 0.16 -9.51 -7.61
CA PRO A 30 -0.07 -8.83 -6.34
C PRO A 30 -0.46 -7.35 -6.49
N GLU A 31 0.19 -6.62 -7.41
CA GLU A 31 -0.20 -5.22 -7.68
C GLU A 31 -1.57 -5.11 -8.33
N LEU A 32 -1.92 -6.06 -9.20
CA LEU A 32 -3.24 -6.10 -9.83
C LEU A 32 -4.33 -6.36 -8.78
N HIS A 33 -4.06 -7.23 -7.80
CA HIS A 33 -4.94 -7.48 -6.66
C HIS A 33 -5.21 -6.18 -5.88
N ASP A 34 -4.17 -5.47 -5.45
CA ASP A 34 -4.32 -4.18 -4.75
C ASP A 34 -5.15 -3.17 -5.57
N LEU A 35 -4.94 -3.14 -6.89
CA LEU A 35 -5.65 -2.23 -7.80
C LEU A 35 -7.13 -2.60 -7.96
N LEU A 36 -7.46 -3.89 -7.97
CA LEU A 36 -8.84 -4.37 -8.02
C LEU A 36 -9.55 -4.09 -6.70
N GLN A 37 -8.90 -4.36 -5.56
CA GLN A 37 -9.41 -4.04 -4.22
C GLN A 37 -9.76 -2.55 -4.09
N ALA A 38 -8.82 -1.67 -4.48
CA ALA A 38 -9.04 -0.23 -4.46
C ALA A 38 -10.09 0.26 -5.48
N ALA A 39 -10.24 -0.42 -6.62
CA ALA A 39 -11.25 -0.08 -7.61
C ALA A 39 -12.67 -0.45 -7.15
N VAL A 40 -12.83 -1.61 -6.53
CA VAL A 40 -14.12 -2.11 -6.05
C VAL A 40 -14.51 -1.39 -4.76
N GLY A 41 -13.59 -1.35 -3.78
CA GLY A 41 -13.78 -0.72 -2.47
C GLY A 41 -13.68 -1.69 -1.28
N TRP A 42 -12.88 -2.75 -1.39
CA TRP A 42 -12.67 -3.76 -0.33
C TRP A 42 -11.31 -3.64 0.33
N THR A 43 -11.10 -4.32 1.44
CA THR A 43 -9.99 -4.03 2.37
C THR A 43 -8.88 -5.06 2.37
N ASP A 44 -8.89 -6.01 1.43
CA ASP A 44 -7.92 -7.10 1.37
C ASP A 44 -7.86 -7.90 2.69
N SER A 45 -9.04 -8.29 3.16
CA SER A 45 -9.23 -9.04 4.41
C SER A 45 -9.20 -10.56 4.21
N HIS A 46 -9.36 -11.01 2.97
CA HIS A 46 -9.53 -12.42 2.62
C HIS A 46 -8.60 -12.85 1.50
N LEU A 47 -8.45 -14.16 1.34
CA LEU A 47 -7.66 -14.75 0.27
C LEU A 47 -8.27 -14.43 -1.11
N HIS A 48 -7.40 -14.37 -2.13
CA HIS A 48 -7.78 -14.16 -3.52
C HIS A 48 -7.06 -15.13 -4.47
N GLN A 49 -7.57 -15.22 -5.70
CA GLN A 49 -6.89 -15.90 -6.81
C GLN A 49 -7.33 -15.33 -8.17
N PHE A 50 -6.48 -15.47 -9.18
CA PHE A 50 -6.79 -15.20 -10.58
C PHE A 50 -6.98 -16.52 -11.33
N VAL A 51 -8.07 -16.65 -12.08
CA VAL A 51 -8.42 -17.89 -12.78
C VAL A 51 -8.53 -17.62 -14.27
N THR A 52 -7.75 -18.38 -15.06
CA THR A 52 -7.84 -18.43 -16.52
C THR A 52 -8.41 -19.79 -16.95
N GLN A 53 -8.61 -20.01 -18.25
CA GLN A 53 -9.04 -21.31 -18.77
C GLN A 53 -8.08 -22.47 -18.45
N HIS A 54 -6.81 -22.18 -18.18
CA HIS A 54 -5.76 -23.20 -18.06
C HIS A 54 -5.01 -23.17 -16.73
N VAL A 55 -4.96 -22.03 -16.07
CA VAL A 55 -4.09 -21.79 -14.90
C VAL A 55 -4.83 -20.96 -13.86
N ARG A 56 -4.66 -21.32 -12.59
CA ARG A 56 -4.99 -20.51 -11.43
C ARG A 56 -3.72 -19.91 -10.84
N TYR A 57 -3.78 -18.64 -10.48
CA TYR A 57 -2.70 -17.94 -9.80
C TYR A 57 -3.20 -17.51 -8.42
N GLY A 58 -2.44 -17.75 -7.38
CA GLY A 58 -2.75 -17.30 -6.03
C GLY A 58 -1.51 -17.45 -5.15
N SER A 59 -1.70 -17.27 -3.84
CA SER A 59 -0.66 -17.58 -2.85
C SER A 59 -0.15 -19.01 -3.00
N GLU A 60 1.12 -19.24 -2.64
CA GLU A 60 1.83 -20.50 -2.87
C GLU A 60 0.98 -21.71 -2.42
N PRO A 61 0.78 -22.70 -3.31
CA PRO A 61 -0.01 -23.86 -2.95
C PRO A 61 0.62 -24.63 -1.78
N PRO A 62 -0.18 -25.25 -0.90
CA PRO A 62 0.32 -26.25 0.04
C PRO A 62 1.19 -27.29 -0.67
N ALA A 63 2.23 -27.79 0.00
CA ALA A 63 3.22 -28.69 -0.60
C ALA A 63 2.64 -30.00 -1.19
N ASP A 64 1.38 -30.33 -0.86
CA ASP A 64 0.63 -31.50 -1.30
C ASP A 64 -0.43 -31.20 -2.39
N ALA A 65 -0.58 -29.94 -2.82
CA ALA A 65 -1.50 -29.59 -3.90
C ALA A 65 -0.99 -30.10 -5.26
N ALA A 66 -1.92 -30.52 -6.13
CA ALA A 66 -1.60 -30.96 -7.49
C ALA A 66 -0.95 -29.79 -8.28
N PRO A 67 0.35 -29.86 -8.65
CA PRO A 67 1.10 -28.71 -9.16
C PRO A 67 0.66 -28.23 -10.54
N GLU A 68 -0.17 -29.00 -11.25
CA GLU A 68 -0.41 -28.83 -12.69
C GLU A 68 -1.32 -27.64 -13.04
N TYR A 69 -2.04 -27.07 -12.05
CA TYR A 69 -3.05 -26.03 -12.29
C TYR A 69 -2.93 -24.78 -11.41
N GLN A 70 -1.94 -24.71 -10.51
CA GLN A 70 -1.75 -23.56 -9.61
C GLN A 70 -0.33 -23.03 -9.73
N ARG A 71 -0.20 -21.72 -9.93
CA ARG A 71 1.07 -20.98 -9.99
C ARG A 71 1.11 -19.92 -8.91
N ASP A 72 2.31 -19.61 -8.44
CA ASP A 72 2.55 -18.47 -7.57
C ASP A 72 2.28 -17.17 -8.34
N GLU A 73 1.48 -16.29 -7.76
CA GLU A 73 1.17 -14.98 -8.32
C GLU A 73 2.38 -14.04 -8.35
N ASN A 74 3.36 -14.22 -7.45
CA ASN A 74 4.54 -13.36 -7.35
C ASN A 74 5.44 -13.42 -8.60
N ASP A 75 5.38 -14.53 -9.33
CA ASP A 75 6.12 -14.77 -10.56
C ASP A 75 5.33 -14.42 -11.83
N ALA A 76 4.11 -13.92 -11.70
CA ALA A 76 3.19 -13.65 -12.80
C ALA A 76 2.82 -12.17 -12.93
N ARG A 77 2.36 -11.81 -14.13
CA ARG A 77 1.93 -10.46 -14.50
C ARG A 77 0.56 -10.49 -15.14
N LEU A 78 -0.07 -9.31 -15.22
CA LEU A 78 -1.33 -9.11 -15.93
C LEU A 78 -1.31 -9.69 -17.36
N THR A 79 -0.17 -9.61 -18.06
CA THR A 79 -0.01 -10.16 -19.42
C THR A 79 -0.15 -11.68 -19.49
N ASP A 80 0.08 -12.39 -18.39
CA ASP A 80 0.00 -13.86 -18.32
C ASP A 80 -1.44 -14.36 -18.16
N LEU A 81 -2.40 -13.46 -17.86
CA LEU A 81 -3.81 -13.79 -17.68
C LEU A 81 -4.61 -13.80 -19.00
N GLY A 82 -4.05 -13.27 -20.10
CA GLY A 82 -4.74 -13.14 -21.38
C GLY A 82 -5.71 -11.95 -21.43
N LEU A 83 -6.69 -12.01 -22.35
CA LEU A 83 -7.66 -10.92 -22.57
C LEU A 83 -8.91 -10.99 -21.67
N GLY A 84 -9.16 -12.13 -21.04
CA GLY A 84 -10.30 -12.35 -20.16
C GLY A 84 -9.95 -13.40 -19.10
N PHE A 85 -10.23 -13.08 -17.85
CA PHE A 85 -9.94 -13.92 -16.69
C PHE A 85 -10.93 -13.62 -15.57
N GLU A 86 -11.02 -14.52 -14.59
CA GLU A 86 -11.79 -14.30 -13.38
C GLU A 86 -10.86 -13.88 -12.24
N TYR A 87 -11.32 -12.95 -11.41
CA TYR A 87 -10.69 -12.61 -10.14
C TYR A 87 -11.62 -13.03 -9.01
N HIS A 88 -11.17 -13.99 -8.21
CA HIS A 88 -11.92 -14.53 -7.08
C HIS A 88 -11.37 -13.90 -5.80
N TYR A 89 -12.27 -13.41 -4.97
CA TYR A 89 -11.95 -12.82 -3.67
C TYR A 89 -12.88 -13.40 -2.62
N ASP A 90 -12.33 -13.67 -1.44
CA ASP A 90 -13.00 -14.34 -0.33
C ASP A 90 -13.58 -15.71 -0.71
N MET A 91 -12.85 -16.78 -0.40
CA MET A 91 -13.33 -18.16 -0.64
C MET A 91 -14.48 -18.56 0.28
N GLY A 92 -14.79 -17.79 1.32
CA GLY A 92 -15.98 -17.96 2.17
C GLY A 92 -17.23 -17.43 1.47
N ASP A 93 -17.23 -16.13 1.16
CA ASP A 93 -18.38 -15.44 0.53
C ASP A 93 -18.48 -15.67 -0.99
N GLY A 94 -17.37 -16.04 -1.64
CA GLY A 94 -17.33 -16.48 -3.04
C GLY A 94 -17.51 -15.35 -4.05
N TRP A 95 -16.84 -14.20 -3.87
CA TRP A 95 -16.92 -13.10 -4.81
C TRP A 95 -16.15 -13.38 -6.10
N ILE A 96 -16.84 -13.38 -7.24
CA ILE A 96 -16.22 -13.62 -8.56
C ILE A 96 -16.39 -12.39 -9.44
N HIS A 97 -15.27 -11.93 -10.01
CA HIS A 97 -15.24 -10.80 -10.92
C HIS A 97 -14.85 -11.29 -12.31
N ASP A 98 -15.66 -10.93 -13.30
CA ASP A 98 -15.32 -11.06 -14.70
C ASP A 98 -14.45 -9.87 -15.11
N VAL A 99 -13.18 -10.14 -15.45
CA VAL A 99 -12.22 -9.10 -15.85
C VAL A 99 -11.88 -9.25 -17.33
N THR A 100 -12.09 -8.18 -18.09
CA THR A 100 -11.81 -8.11 -19.54
C THR A 100 -10.78 -7.02 -19.82
N VAL A 101 -9.75 -7.36 -20.58
CA VAL A 101 -8.76 -6.40 -21.11
C VAL A 101 -9.34 -5.70 -22.34
N LEU A 102 -9.63 -4.41 -22.23
CA LEU A 102 -10.17 -3.60 -23.33
C LEU A 102 -9.08 -3.05 -24.27
N GLY A 103 -7.81 -3.21 -23.90
CA GLY A 103 -6.65 -2.77 -24.69
C GLY A 103 -5.84 -1.68 -23.99
N ARG A 104 -5.30 -0.73 -24.77
CA ARG A 104 -4.46 0.35 -24.24
C ARG A 104 -5.29 1.33 -23.41
N GLY A 105 -4.81 1.68 -22.22
CA GLY A 105 -5.40 2.71 -21.36
C GLY A 105 -4.84 4.12 -21.61
N ASP A 106 -5.25 5.06 -20.76
CA ASP A 106 -4.82 6.47 -20.80
C ASP A 106 -3.37 6.66 -20.29
N ALA A 107 -2.83 7.87 -20.39
CA ALA A 107 -1.44 8.14 -20.04
C ALA A 107 -1.08 7.86 -18.57
N THR A 108 -2.09 7.87 -17.68
CA THR A 108 -1.94 7.64 -16.25
C THR A 108 -2.94 6.60 -15.77
N PRO A 109 -2.60 5.75 -14.79
CA PRO A 109 -3.54 4.86 -14.15
C PRO A 109 -4.65 5.63 -13.44
N GLY A 110 -5.78 4.96 -13.20
CA GLY A 110 -6.92 5.59 -12.55
C GLY A 110 -8.24 4.87 -12.81
N CYS A 111 -9.30 5.41 -12.23
CA CYS A 111 -10.66 4.99 -12.54
C CYS A 111 -11.18 5.83 -13.71
N VAL A 112 -11.72 5.16 -14.72
CA VAL A 112 -12.26 5.78 -15.93
C VAL A 112 -13.77 5.99 -15.79
N ARG A 113 -14.47 4.99 -15.21
CA ARG A 113 -15.89 5.01 -14.88
C ARG A 113 -16.23 3.81 -14.00
N GLY A 114 -17.38 3.84 -13.36
CA GLY A 114 -17.93 2.71 -12.63
C GLY A 114 -19.40 2.94 -12.30
N ASP A 115 -20.06 1.89 -11.83
CA ASP A 115 -21.43 1.93 -11.37
C ASP A 115 -21.66 0.88 -10.27
N GLY A 116 -22.68 1.07 -9.45
CA GLY A 116 -23.04 0.17 -8.36
C GLY A 116 -22.14 0.30 -7.12
N SER A 117 -22.79 0.28 -5.96
CA SER A 117 -22.15 0.31 -4.64
C SER A 117 -21.34 -0.97 -4.38
N CYS A 118 -20.19 -0.83 -3.72
CA CYS A 118 -19.42 -1.98 -3.26
C CYS A 118 -20.22 -2.78 -2.22
N PRO A 119 -20.36 -4.11 -2.34
CA PRO A 119 -20.88 -4.93 -1.25
C PRO A 119 -19.98 -4.79 -0.01
N PRO A 120 -20.52 -4.61 1.20
CA PRO A 120 -19.71 -4.61 2.41
C PRO A 120 -18.97 -5.94 2.58
N GLU A 121 -17.76 -5.90 3.13
CA GLU A 121 -17.05 -7.11 3.59
C GLU A 121 -17.94 -7.92 4.55
N ASP A 122 -17.81 -9.25 4.47
CA ASP A 122 -18.53 -10.24 5.28
C ASP A 122 -20.07 -10.17 5.20
N CYS A 123 -20.63 -9.70 4.07
CA CYS A 123 -22.09 -9.63 3.92
C CYS A 123 -22.74 -10.95 3.47
N GLY A 124 -21.99 -12.06 3.35
CA GLY A 124 -22.51 -13.37 2.97
C GLY A 124 -22.62 -13.57 1.46
N GLY A 125 -21.67 -13.01 0.71
CA GLY A 125 -21.59 -13.18 -0.74
C GLY A 125 -22.73 -12.52 -1.51
N PRO A 126 -22.90 -12.85 -2.81
CA PRO A 126 -23.91 -12.22 -3.67
C PRO A 126 -25.35 -12.35 -3.15
N SER A 127 -25.70 -13.49 -2.56
CA SER A 127 -27.03 -13.71 -1.96
C SER A 127 -27.25 -12.87 -0.71
N GLY A 128 -26.26 -12.81 0.18
CA GLY A 128 -26.37 -12.01 1.40
C GLY A 128 -26.42 -10.51 1.10
N TYR A 129 -25.71 -10.06 0.06
CA TYR A 129 -25.83 -8.68 -0.42
C TYR A 129 -27.23 -8.36 -0.99
N ALA A 130 -27.82 -9.25 -1.78
CA ALA A 130 -29.18 -9.06 -2.28
C ALA A 130 -30.20 -8.99 -1.12
N GLU A 131 -30.10 -9.89 -0.15
CA GLU A 131 -30.93 -9.87 1.05
C GLU A 131 -30.73 -8.57 1.87
N LEU A 132 -29.48 -8.13 2.02
CA LEU A 132 -29.16 -6.85 2.66
C LEU A 132 -29.87 -5.68 1.97
N LEU A 133 -29.81 -5.58 0.64
CA LEU A 133 -30.49 -4.51 -0.10
C LEU A 133 -32.00 -4.57 0.05
N ASP A 134 -32.60 -5.77 -0.01
CA ASP A 134 -34.04 -5.95 0.18
C ASP A 134 -34.49 -5.52 1.59
N VAL A 135 -33.74 -5.92 2.62
CA VAL A 135 -34.02 -5.54 4.02
C VAL A 135 -33.86 -4.02 4.23
N LEU A 136 -32.83 -3.40 3.65
CA LEU A 136 -32.61 -1.96 3.75
C LEU A 136 -33.62 -1.14 2.91
N GLY A 137 -34.15 -1.72 1.84
CA GLY A 137 -35.16 -1.12 0.98
C GLY A 137 -36.57 -1.09 1.58
N ASP A 138 -36.84 -1.92 2.59
CA ASP A 138 -38.12 -2.00 3.29
C ASP A 138 -38.00 -1.54 4.76
N PRO A 139 -38.36 -0.28 5.08
CA PRO A 139 -38.35 0.22 6.46
C PRO A 139 -39.29 -0.51 7.43
N THR A 140 -40.21 -1.34 6.93
CA THR A 140 -41.14 -2.13 7.75
C THR A 140 -40.62 -3.53 8.07
N ASN A 141 -39.53 -3.96 7.42
CA ASN A 141 -38.89 -5.23 7.71
C ASN A 141 -38.37 -5.26 9.15
N PRO A 142 -38.64 -6.31 9.95
CA PRO A 142 -38.22 -6.38 11.34
C PRO A 142 -36.69 -6.30 11.53
N GLU A 143 -35.89 -6.73 10.55
CA GLU A 143 -34.43 -6.66 10.60
C GLU A 143 -33.86 -5.33 10.08
N HIS A 144 -34.67 -4.42 9.52
CA HIS A 144 -34.21 -3.17 8.89
C HIS A 144 -33.31 -2.34 9.81
N HIS A 145 -33.73 -2.11 11.06
CA HIS A 145 -32.94 -1.33 12.01
C HIS A 145 -31.60 -2.00 12.35
N ARG A 146 -31.64 -3.30 12.65
CA ARG A 146 -30.44 -4.07 12.97
C ARG A 146 -29.45 -4.07 11.81
N MET A 147 -29.96 -4.23 10.59
CA MET A 147 -29.13 -4.31 9.40
C MET A 147 -28.57 -2.94 9.00
N ARG A 148 -29.33 -1.86 9.22
CA ARG A 148 -28.81 -0.49 9.10
C ARG A 148 -27.66 -0.21 10.06
N ASP A 149 -27.79 -0.67 11.31
CA ASP A 149 -26.73 -0.50 12.31
C ASP A 149 -25.51 -1.36 11.97
N TRP A 150 -25.72 -2.59 11.47
CA TRP A 150 -24.64 -3.48 11.03
C TRP A 150 -23.87 -2.91 9.83
N VAL A 151 -24.57 -2.40 8.82
CA VAL A 151 -23.90 -1.89 7.60
C VAL A 151 -23.18 -0.57 7.84
N GLY A 152 -23.73 0.30 8.69
CA GLY A 152 -23.17 1.63 8.97
C GLY A 152 -22.88 2.41 7.67
N ASN A 153 -21.68 2.97 7.55
CA ASN A 153 -21.24 3.74 6.38
C ASN A 153 -20.61 2.88 5.27
N ARG A 154 -20.55 1.55 5.45
CA ARG A 154 -19.84 0.64 4.52
C ARG A 154 -20.57 0.49 3.19
N LEU A 155 -21.88 0.73 3.15
CA LEU A 155 -22.68 0.73 1.93
C LEU A 155 -23.02 2.16 1.51
N HIS A 156 -22.29 2.68 0.52
CA HIS A 156 -22.50 4.02 -0.02
C HIS A 156 -22.46 4.01 -1.56
N PRO A 157 -23.09 5.00 -2.23
CA PRO A 157 -23.06 5.10 -3.68
C PRO A 157 -21.63 5.19 -4.23
N PHE A 158 -21.40 4.61 -5.41
CA PHE A 158 -20.12 4.69 -6.08
C PHE A 158 -19.62 6.15 -6.24
N ASN A 159 -18.41 6.42 -5.75
CA ASN A 159 -17.76 7.71 -5.86
C ASN A 159 -16.56 7.63 -6.81
N HIS A 160 -16.80 7.98 -8.07
CA HIS A 160 -15.77 7.95 -9.11
C HIS A 160 -14.49 8.72 -8.75
N ALA A 161 -14.61 9.92 -8.17
CA ALA A 161 -13.46 10.75 -7.85
C ALA A 161 -12.60 10.14 -6.73
N ALA A 162 -13.24 9.55 -5.72
CA ALA A 162 -12.55 8.82 -4.66
C ALA A 162 -11.85 7.58 -5.22
N THR A 163 -12.56 6.75 -6.01
CA THR A 163 -11.99 5.55 -6.61
C THR A 163 -10.83 5.86 -7.57
N ASP A 164 -10.91 6.90 -8.40
CA ASP A 164 -9.79 7.34 -9.25
C ASP A 164 -8.56 7.69 -8.41
N GLN A 165 -8.76 8.42 -7.31
CA GLN A 165 -7.69 8.76 -6.39
C GLN A 165 -7.09 7.52 -5.72
N TRP A 166 -7.89 6.55 -5.32
CA TRP A 166 -7.41 5.32 -4.68
C TRP A 166 -6.58 4.46 -5.63
N VAL A 167 -7.08 4.22 -6.85
CA VAL A 167 -6.32 3.47 -7.87
C VAL A 167 -4.96 4.13 -8.13
N ARG A 168 -4.91 5.45 -8.25
CA ARG A 168 -3.64 6.20 -8.43
C ARG A 168 -2.71 6.06 -7.24
N ARG A 169 -3.25 6.14 -6.02
CA ARG A 169 -2.50 5.98 -4.77
C ARG A 169 -1.90 4.58 -4.65
N VAL A 170 -2.64 3.53 -5.02
CA VAL A 170 -2.15 2.14 -5.01
C VAL A 170 -1.01 1.92 -5.99
N VAL A 171 -1.05 2.52 -7.19
CA VAL A 171 0.12 2.49 -8.11
C VAL A 171 1.35 3.11 -7.45
N GLY A 172 1.14 4.17 -6.69
CA GLY A 172 2.16 4.82 -5.89
C GLY A 172 2.98 5.86 -6.64
N ALA A 173 3.80 6.58 -5.88
CA ALA A 173 4.67 7.63 -6.38
C ALA A 173 6.01 7.56 -5.66
N VAL A 174 7.09 7.95 -6.36
CA VAL A 174 8.43 8.03 -5.77
C VAL A 174 8.47 9.17 -4.76
N PRO A 175 8.78 8.90 -3.47
CA PRO A 175 8.94 9.95 -2.46
C PRO A 175 9.93 11.03 -2.91
N ALA A 176 9.68 12.28 -2.52
CA ALA A 176 10.48 13.39 -3.01
C ALA A 176 11.92 13.31 -2.48
N SER A 177 12.09 12.87 -1.22
CA SER A 177 13.38 12.59 -0.61
C SER A 177 14.19 11.51 -1.35
N VAL A 178 13.53 10.43 -1.80
CA VAL A 178 14.15 9.37 -2.59
C VAL A 178 14.66 9.93 -3.90
N ARG A 179 13.79 10.65 -4.62
CA ARG A 179 14.12 11.22 -5.94
C ARG A 179 15.27 12.22 -5.84
N LEU A 180 15.27 13.07 -4.82
CA LEU A 180 16.38 13.98 -4.54
C LEU A 180 17.72 13.25 -4.36
N LEU A 181 17.75 12.16 -3.59
CA LEU A 181 18.98 11.38 -3.40
C LEU A 181 19.39 10.61 -4.67
N LEU A 182 18.42 10.12 -5.45
CA LEU A 182 18.69 9.50 -6.75
C LEU A 182 19.31 10.53 -7.71
N ASP A 183 18.79 11.76 -7.76
CA ASP A 183 19.31 12.83 -8.61
C ASP A 183 20.75 13.20 -8.22
N PHE A 184 21.06 13.33 -6.92
CA PHE A 184 22.43 13.55 -6.45
C PHE A 184 23.41 12.43 -6.83
N THR A 185 22.90 11.22 -7.08
CA THR A 185 23.72 10.03 -7.37
C THR A 185 23.68 9.62 -8.83
N ALA A 186 22.95 10.34 -9.69
CA ALA A 186 22.72 9.98 -11.09
C ALA A 186 24.03 9.83 -11.88
N ASP A 187 24.96 10.78 -11.71
CA ASP A 187 26.27 10.79 -12.38
C ASP A 187 27.37 10.03 -11.61
N GLY A 188 27.00 9.44 -10.47
CA GLY A 188 27.93 8.75 -9.59
C GLY A 188 28.72 9.70 -8.68
N ILE A 189 28.74 9.39 -7.38
CA ILE A 189 29.45 10.16 -6.36
C ILE A 189 30.49 9.30 -5.67
N LYS A 190 31.67 9.87 -5.42
CA LYS A 190 32.71 9.17 -4.65
C LYS A 190 32.39 9.26 -3.16
N LEU A 191 32.20 8.12 -2.51
CA LEU A 191 31.98 8.10 -1.05
C LEU A 191 33.24 8.55 -0.31
N THR A 192 33.04 9.05 0.92
CA THR A 192 34.15 9.29 1.84
C THR A 192 34.87 7.97 2.17
N SER A 193 36.07 8.04 2.75
CA SER A 193 36.80 6.83 3.18
C SER A 193 36.03 5.98 4.18
N GLY A 194 35.14 6.59 4.98
CA GLY A 194 34.24 5.91 5.90
C GLY A 194 32.94 5.38 5.26
N GLY A 195 32.80 5.43 3.93
CA GLY A 195 31.61 4.96 3.22
C GLY A 195 30.40 5.91 3.31
N ARG A 196 30.59 7.12 3.82
CA ARG A 196 29.54 8.15 3.93
C ARG A 196 29.36 8.94 2.65
N LEU A 197 28.16 9.50 2.47
CA LEU A 197 27.86 10.48 1.43
C LEU A 197 28.78 11.71 1.56
N PRO A 198 29.23 12.29 0.44
CA PRO A 198 30.01 13.53 0.45
C PRO A 198 29.25 14.68 1.09
N THR A 199 29.98 15.60 1.71
CA THR A 199 29.42 16.81 2.33
C THR A 199 28.50 17.59 1.40
N ALA A 200 28.82 17.68 0.10
CA ALA A 200 27.95 18.36 -0.88
C ALA A 200 26.55 17.74 -0.97
N VAL A 201 26.45 16.41 -0.93
CA VAL A 201 25.16 15.69 -0.95
C VAL A 201 24.44 15.85 0.39
N VAL A 202 25.16 15.76 1.51
CA VAL A 202 24.58 15.94 2.85
C VAL A 202 23.95 17.33 2.99
N LEU A 203 24.68 18.38 2.61
CA LEU A 203 24.19 19.76 2.66
C LEU A 203 23.01 19.97 1.69
N GLY A 204 23.09 19.42 0.47
CA GLY A 204 21.99 19.52 -0.50
C GLY A 204 20.71 18.83 -0.04
N MET A 205 20.82 17.65 0.60
CA MET A 205 19.67 16.98 1.22
C MET A 205 19.11 17.82 2.38
N GLN A 206 19.97 18.37 3.24
CA GLN A 206 19.54 19.16 4.39
C GLN A 206 18.87 20.48 4.00
N GLU A 207 19.29 21.12 2.91
CA GLU A 207 18.63 22.31 2.37
C GLU A 207 17.15 22.05 2.06
N HIS A 208 16.82 20.86 1.55
CA HIS A 208 15.45 20.44 1.23
C HIS A 208 14.71 19.79 2.42
N ARG A 209 15.45 19.40 3.46
CA ARG A 209 14.95 18.68 4.64
C ARG A 209 15.61 19.20 5.94
N PRO A 210 15.43 20.49 6.29
CA PRO A 210 16.10 21.10 7.45
C PRO A 210 15.75 20.41 8.78
N GLN A 211 14.52 19.86 8.87
CA GLN A 211 14.02 19.16 10.05
C GLN A 211 14.73 17.83 10.34
N TRP A 212 15.49 17.26 9.39
CA TRP A 212 16.18 15.99 9.61
C TRP A 212 17.28 16.07 10.67
N HIS A 213 17.82 17.26 10.92
CA HIS A 213 18.75 17.48 12.02
C HIS A 213 17.99 17.75 13.33
N PRO A 214 18.25 17.00 14.42
CA PRO A 214 17.51 17.15 15.68
C PRO A 214 17.52 18.55 16.30
N LEU A 215 18.59 19.32 16.05
CA LEU A 215 18.75 20.69 16.56
C LEU A 215 18.52 21.77 15.49
N GLY A 216 18.11 21.40 14.27
CA GLY A 216 17.90 22.34 13.16
C GLY A 216 19.17 23.00 12.58
N SER A 217 20.33 22.81 13.21
CA SER A 217 21.61 23.35 12.71
C SER A 217 22.10 22.63 11.43
N PRO A 218 22.73 23.36 10.49
CA PRO A 218 23.43 22.75 9.36
C PRO A 218 24.52 21.75 9.81
N THR A 219 24.59 20.59 9.16
CA THR A 219 25.64 19.58 9.37
C THR A 219 26.22 19.10 8.05
N ALA A 220 27.52 18.85 8.05
CA ALA A 220 28.26 18.28 6.92
C ALA A 220 28.43 16.75 7.05
N ILE A 221 27.90 16.15 8.11
CA ILE A 221 28.12 14.76 8.49
C ILE A 221 26.82 13.98 8.30
N GLU A 222 26.86 12.95 7.45
CA GLU A 222 25.70 12.10 7.18
C GLU A 222 25.10 11.49 8.45
N ASP A 223 25.94 11.05 9.38
CA ASP A 223 25.54 10.36 10.63
C ASP A 223 24.65 11.22 11.55
N ASP A 224 24.73 12.55 11.41
CA ASP A 224 23.88 13.49 12.14
C ASP A 224 22.47 13.60 11.55
N LEU A 225 22.26 13.11 10.33
CA LEU A 225 20.99 13.06 9.62
C LEU A 225 20.47 11.63 9.56
N ARG A 226 19.91 11.14 10.67
CA ARG A 226 19.38 9.76 10.76
C ARG A 226 18.47 9.34 9.59
N PRO A 227 17.52 10.18 9.10
CA PRO A 227 16.71 9.81 7.94
C PRO A 227 17.53 9.64 6.66
N LEU A 228 18.57 10.44 6.46
CA LEU A 228 19.46 10.32 5.29
C LEU A 228 20.26 9.01 5.35
N VAL A 229 20.81 8.65 6.51
CA VAL A 229 21.52 7.38 6.71
C VAL A 229 20.60 6.20 6.42
N ALA A 230 19.36 6.23 6.94
CA ALA A 230 18.38 5.19 6.72
C ALA A 230 18.00 5.07 5.23
N LEU A 231 17.76 6.20 4.58
CA LEU A 231 17.43 6.26 3.15
C LEU A 231 18.59 5.74 2.29
N HIS A 232 19.82 6.19 2.52
CA HIS A 232 21.00 5.71 1.79
C HIS A 232 21.18 4.19 1.94
N ARG A 233 21.02 3.65 3.15
CA ARG A 233 21.09 2.20 3.39
C ARG A 233 19.96 1.46 2.68
N LEU A 234 18.72 1.96 2.78
CA LEU A 234 17.56 1.38 2.10
C LEU A 234 17.80 1.31 0.59
N LEU A 235 18.10 2.44 -0.06
CA LEU A 235 18.23 2.49 -1.52
C LEU A 235 19.35 1.58 -2.04
N ARG A 236 20.41 1.36 -1.25
CA ARG A 236 21.42 0.34 -1.54
C ARG A 236 20.89 -1.08 -1.36
N GLY A 237 20.20 -1.34 -0.25
CA GLY A 237 19.62 -2.64 0.08
C GLY A 237 18.64 -3.13 -1.00
N VAL A 238 17.80 -2.23 -1.51
CA VAL A 238 16.81 -2.55 -2.55
C VAL A 238 17.36 -2.43 -3.97
N GLY A 239 18.67 -2.18 -4.13
CA GLY A 239 19.35 -2.15 -5.42
C GLY A 239 19.01 -0.95 -6.31
N LEU A 240 18.56 0.17 -5.73
CA LEU A 240 18.41 1.45 -6.43
C LEU A 240 19.72 2.23 -6.51
N LEU A 241 20.63 2.00 -5.56
CA LEU A 241 22.00 2.51 -5.57
C LEU A 241 23.00 1.36 -5.56
N ARG A 242 24.09 1.49 -6.33
CA ARG A 242 25.17 0.50 -6.39
C ARG A 242 26.53 1.15 -6.16
N LEU A 243 27.30 0.55 -5.26
CA LEU A 243 28.68 0.95 -4.99
C LEU A 243 29.64 0.11 -5.84
N HIS A 244 30.49 0.77 -6.62
CA HIS A 244 31.56 0.12 -7.37
C HIS A 244 32.83 0.99 -7.32
N ARG A 245 33.94 0.40 -6.86
CA ARG A 245 35.25 1.07 -6.72
C ARG A 245 35.19 2.42 -5.99
N GLY A 246 34.37 2.50 -4.93
CA GLY A 246 34.19 3.72 -4.13
C GLY A 246 33.25 4.77 -4.72
N VAL A 247 32.70 4.52 -5.92
CA VAL A 247 31.69 5.38 -6.55
C VAL A 247 30.31 4.77 -6.35
N LEU A 248 29.40 5.51 -5.73
CA LEU A 248 28.00 5.16 -5.55
C LEU A 248 27.19 5.81 -6.69
N ALA A 249 26.43 5.02 -7.44
CA ALA A 249 25.62 5.52 -8.55
C ALA A 249 24.23 4.89 -8.56
N SER A 250 23.25 5.59 -9.13
CA SER A 250 21.91 5.08 -9.37
C SER A 250 21.93 3.90 -10.35
N THR A 251 21.09 2.89 -10.12
CA THR A 251 20.96 1.76 -11.04
C THR A 251 19.97 2.08 -12.16
N ARG A 252 19.89 1.23 -13.19
CA ARG A 252 18.90 1.40 -14.28
C ARG A 252 17.46 1.46 -13.74
N ALA A 253 17.16 0.74 -12.66
CA ALA A 253 15.83 0.74 -12.06
C ALA A 253 15.44 2.11 -11.48
N ALA A 254 16.41 2.96 -11.13
CA ALA A 254 16.16 4.32 -10.65
C ALA A 254 15.57 5.25 -11.72
N GLY A 255 15.64 4.87 -13.01
CA GLY A 255 15.06 5.64 -14.11
C GLY A 255 13.61 5.30 -14.46
N ASP A 256 12.96 4.41 -13.71
CA ASP A 256 11.55 4.04 -13.89
C ASP A 256 10.82 4.12 -12.54
N ASP A 257 9.94 5.11 -12.39
CA ASP A 257 9.20 5.38 -11.16
C ASP A 257 8.48 4.14 -10.60
N LEU A 258 7.90 3.31 -11.47
CA LEU A 258 7.21 2.10 -11.02
C LEU A 258 8.21 1.07 -10.47
N ALA A 259 9.37 0.94 -11.11
CA ALA A 259 10.44 0.08 -10.62
C ALA A 259 11.04 0.59 -9.30
N VAL A 260 11.10 1.91 -9.11
CA VAL A 260 11.51 2.55 -7.86
C VAL A 260 10.53 2.23 -6.74
N VAL A 261 9.23 2.47 -6.96
CA VAL A 261 8.18 2.17 -5.97
C VAL A 261 8.20 0.69 -5.58
N ARG A 262 8.26 -0.23 -6.56
CA ARG A 262 8.37 -1.68 -6.32
C ARG A 262 9.55 -2.06 -5.43
N ARG A 263 10.74 -1.51 -5.73
CA ARG A 263 11.95 -1.79 -4.95
C ARG A 263 11.86 -1.23 -3.54
N ILE A 264 11.26 -0.07 -3.35
CA ILE A 264 11.08 0.48 -2.00
C ILE A 264 10.08 -0.38 -1.21
N ARG A 265 8.96 -0.76 -1.83
CA ARG A 265 7.95 -1.64 -1.21
C ARG A 265 8.55 -2.98 -0.79
N SER A 266 9.48 -3.55 -1.55
CA SER A 266 10.13 -4.81 -1.20
C SER A 266 11.01 -4.75 0.07
N ALA A 267 11.23 -3.57 0.66
CA ALA A 267 11.86 -3.46 1.97
C ALA A 267 10.89 -3.65 3.15
N PHE A 268 9.59 -3.66 2.88
CA PHE A 268 8.52 -3.89 3.85
C PHE A 268 8.02 -5.32 3.65
N GLU A 269 8.67 -6.26 4.34
CA GLU A 269 8.27 -7.66 4.29
C GLU A 269 6.87 -7.81 4.92
N PRO A 270 5.90 -8.42 4.20
CA PRO A 270 4.56 -8.67 4.72
C PRO A 270 4.61 -9.47 6.03
N ASP A 271 3.57 -9.32 6.85
CA ASP A 271 3.35 -10.08 8.10
C ASP A 271 4.45 -9.96 9.17
N THR A 272 5.45 -9.11 8.97
CA THR A 272 6.40 -8.75 10.02
C THR A 272 5.80 -7.68 10.94
N LEU A 273 6.07 -7.82 12.24
CA LEU A 273 5.60 -6.85 13.25
C LEU A 273 6.05 -5.42 12.93
N ALA A 274 7.23 -5.24 12.34
CA ALA A 274 7.76 -3.92 11.98
C ALA A 274 6.98 -3.27 10.82
N THR A 275 6.67 -4.03 9.77
CA THR A 275 5.86 -3.54 8.64
C THR A 275 4.46 -3.19 9.10
N GLU A 276 3.83 -4.08 9.86
CA GLU A 276 2.47 -3.84 10.35
C GLU A 276 2.39 -2.63 11.29
N ILE A 277 3.32 -2.48 12.25
CA ILE A 277 3.39 -1.29 13.09
C ILE A 277 3.57 -0.04 12.22
N THR A 278 4.36 -0.09 11.15
CA THR A 278 4.55 1.04 10.23
C THR A 278 3.24 1.42 9.53
N GLU A 279 2.52 0.44 9.00
CA GLU A 279 1.24 0.64 8.30
C GLU A 279 0.15 1.15 9.25
N LEU A 280 0.03 0.55 10.43
CA LEU A 280 -0.88 1.00 11.48
C LEU A 280 -0.55 2.42 11.94
N THR A 281 0.75 2.75 12.08
CA THR A 281 1.21 4.10 12.44
C THR A 281 0.71 5.12 11.42
N ILE A 282 0.85 4.84 10.13
CA ILE A 282 0.37 5.71 9.05
C ILE A 282 -1.14 5.82 9.07
N GLY A 283 -1.86 4.70 9.20
CA GLY A 283 -3.33 4.69 9.25
C GLY A 283 -3.86 5.50 10.44
N VAL A 284 -3.28 5.33 11.63
CA VAL A 284 -3.67 6.05 12.86
C VAL A 284 -3.45 7.55 12.69
N LEU A 285 -2.29 7.96 12.19
CA LEU A 285 -2.01 9.38 11.91
C LEU A 285 -2.95 9.96 10.85
N ALA A 286 -3.34 9.17 9.85
CA ALA A 286 -4.21 9.63 8.78
C ALA A 286 -5.66 9.86 9.22
N VAL A 287 -6.13 9.11 10.21
CA VAL A 287 -7.47 9.23 10.80
C VAL A 287 -7.50 10.29 11.89
N HIS A 288 -6.52 10.29 12.79
CA HIS A 288 -6.55 11.12 14.01
C HIS A 288 -5.77 12.44 13.88
N GLY A 289 -5.03 12.64 12.79
CA GLY A 289 -4.19 13.81 12.60
C GLY A 289 -2.91 13.75 13.43
N SER A 290 -2.41 14.92 13.83
CA SER A 290 -1.15 15.04 14.55
C SER A 290 -1.23 14.47 15.97
N LEU A 291 -0.33 13.54 16.31
CA LEU A 291 -0.30 12.87 17.62
C LEU A 291 1.10 12.90 18.24
N THR A 292 1.19 12.92 19.57
CA THR A 292 2.47 12.68 20.24
C THR A 292 2.88 11.21 20.13
N ARG A 293 4.17 10.92 20.27
CA ARG A 293 4.68 9.53 20.21
C ARG A 293 3.99 8.56 21.18
N PRO A 294 3.73 8.90 22.47
CA PRO A 294 2.99 8.02 23.36
C PRO A 294 1.54 7.79 22.90
N GLU A 295 0.81 8.85 22.53
CA GLU A 295 -0.58 8.72 22.05
C GLU A 295 -0.67 7.85 20.78
N LEU A 296 0.29 8.02 19.87
CA LEU A 296 0.40 7.20 18.67
C LEU A 296 0.66 5.73 19.01
N ALA A 297 1.58 5.45 19.93
CA ALA A 297 1.90 4.09 20.34
C ALA A 297 0.69 3.38 21.00
N ALA A 298 -0.04 4.07 21.87
CA ALA A 298 -1.25 3.54 22.50
C ALA A 298 -2.31 3.14 21.46
N ARG A 299 -2.57 3.99 20.47
CA ARG A 299 -3.55 3.73 19.41
C ARG A 299 -3.11 2.62 18.45
N VAL A 300 -1.83 2.58 18.11
CA VAL A 300 -1.28 1.49 17.28
C VAL A 300 -1.35 0.17 18.03
N HIS A 301 -1.05 0.15 19.32
CA HIS A 301 -1.16 -1.05 20.16
C HIS A 301 -2.60 -1.58 20.25
N GLU A 302 -3.58 -0.68 20.41
CA GLU A 302 -5.00 -1.03 20.40
C GLU A 302 -5.41 -1.69 19.07
N ARG A 303 -4.99 -1.12 17.93
CA ARG A 303 -5.30 -1.65 16.59
C ARG A 303 -4.54 -2.93 16.26
N LEU A 304 -3.32 -3.10 16.80
CA LEU A 304 -2.52 -4.31 16.62
C LEU A 304 -3.17 -5.53 17.30
N GLY A 305 -3.93 -5.31 18.38
CA GLY A 305 -4.58 -6.36 19.14
C GLY A 305 -3.59 -7.26 19.90
N PRO A 306 -4.06 -8.40 20.45
CA PRO A 306 -3.22 -9.30 21.23
C PRO A 306 -2.14 -9.97 20.36
N ARG A 307 -0.89 -9.58 20.61
CA ARG A 307 0.31 -10.18 20.00
C ARG A 307 1.27 -10.65 21.09
N SER A 308 2.03 -11.69 20.78
CA SER A 308 3.13 -12.17 21.61
C SER A 308 4.43 -12.17 20.82
N HIS A 309 5.53 -11.85 21.50
CA HIS A 309 6.87 -12.11 21.01
C HIS A 309 7.09 -13.62 20.80
N PRO A 310 8.09 -14.04 20.01
CA PRO A 310 8.43 -15.46 19.85
C PRO A 310 8.70 -16.22 21.17
N GLY A 311 9.05 -15.49 22.24
CA GLY A 311 9.23 -16.02 23.60
C GLY A 311 7.95 -16.19 24.43
N GLY A 312 6.79 -15.79 23.92
CA GLY A 312 5.47 -15.90 24.57
C GLY A 312 5.02 -14.65 25.33
N ASP A 313 5.92 -13.71 25.62
CA ASP A 313 5.58 -12.45 26.29
C ASP A 313 4.68 -11.58 25.40
N ALA A 314 3.65 -10.97 26.01
CA ALA A 314 2.74 -10.08 25.29
C ALA A 314 3.46 -8.81 24.82
N VAL A 315 3.16 -8.37 23.60
CA VAL A 315 3.63 -7.09 23.07
C VAL A 315 2.95 -5.96 23.85
N THR A 316 3.76 -5.07 24.43
CA THR A 316 3.28 -3.94 25.23
C THR A 316 3.23 -2.65 24.42
N GLU A 317 2.50 -1.64 24.91
CA GLU A 317 2.53 -0.28 24.34
C GLU A 317 3.96 0.27 24.28
N ARG A 318 4.80 -0.06 25.27
CA ARG A 318 6.20 0.36 25.30
C ARG A 318 7.00 -0.26 24.16
N ASP A 319 6.75 -1.53 23.84
CA ASP A 319 7.39 -2.21 22.70
C ASP A 319 6.98 -1.55 21.38
N VAL A 320 5.69 -1.24 21.21
CA VAL A 320 5.19 -0.50 20.04
C VAL A 320 5.86 0.87 19.94
N GLN A 321 5.98 1.60 21.05
CA GLN A 321 6.64 2.91 21.06
C GLN A 321 8.13 2.81 20.66
N ILE A 322 8.83 1.76 21.10
CA ILE A 322 10.22 1.49 20.71
C ILE A 322 10.28 1.19 19.20
N ALA A 323 9.44 0.29 18.70
CA ALA A 323 9.38 -0.08 17.30
C ALA A 323 9.08 1.13 16.40
N ILE A 324 8.11 1.97 16.75
CA ILE A 324 7.83 3.23 16.06
C ILE A 324 9.08 4.13 16.05
N GLY A 325 9.80 4.22 17.17
CA GLY A 325 11.05 4.96 17.28
C GLY A 325 12.14 4.43 16.34
N GLU A 326 12.29 3.12 16.26
CA GLU A 326 13.26 2.43 15.39
C GLU A 326 12.95 2.59 13.91
N GLN A 327 11.67 2.54 13.52
CA GLN A 327 11.22 2.73 12.14
C GLN A 327 11.17 4.23 11.74
N SER A 328 11.20 5.15 12.69
CA SER A 328 11.05 6.58 12.39
C SER A 328 12.07 7.16 11.41
N PRO A 329 13.37 6.80 11.41
CA PRO A 329 14.30 7.31 10.43
C PRO A 329 13.91 6.91 9.01
N ILE A 330 13.45 5.67 8.80
CA ILE A 330 13.05 5.22 7.47
C ILE A 330 11.72 5.83 7.05
N MET A 331 10.75 5.94 7.96
CA MET A 331 9.48 6.62 7.69
C MET A 331 9.69 8.09 7.29
N ARG A 332 10.57 8.83 7.99
CA ARG A 332 10.95 10.20 7.63
C ARG A 332 11.71 10.25 6.30
N GLY A 333 12.63 9.32 6.10
CA GLY A 333 13.43 9.20 4.88
C GLY A 333 12.57 8.92 3.64
N LEU A 334 11.41 8.29 3.79
CA LEU A 334 10.44 7.99 2.74
C LEU A 334 9.27 8.97 2.68
N ASP A 335 9.32 10.08 3.43
CA ASP A 335 8.23 11.06 3.55
C ASP A 335 6.87 10.42 3.96
N LEU A 336 6.89 9.36 4.79
CA LEU A 336 5.69 8.67 5.32
C LEU A 336 5.12 9.36 6.56
N ILE A 337 5.99 10.00 7.36
CA ILE A 337 5.61 10.82 8.50
C ILE A 337 6.27 12.20 8.39
N ASP A 338 5.61 13.21 8.95
CA ASP A 338 6.16 14.53 9.15
C ASP A 338 6.26 14.81 10.66
N ASP A 339 7.45 15.21 11.11
CA ASP A 339 7.79 15.55 12.49
C ASP A 339 8.40 16.95 12.62
N THR A 340 8.13 17.82 11.65
CA THR A 340 8.51 19.25 11.69
C THR A 340 8.05 19.92 12.99
N GLU A 341 6.87 19.55 13.49
CA GLU A 341 6.45 19.85 14.85
C GLU A 341 7.12 18.86 15.83
N TRP A 342 8.18 19.28 16.50
CA TRP A 342 9.01 18.40 17.34
C TRP A 342 8.28 17.57 18.42
N ARG A 343 7.05 17.93 18.80
CA ARG A 343 6.23 17.22 19.80
C ARG A 343 5.27 16.21 19.20
N THR A 344 4.93 16.36 17.93
CA THR A 344 3.76 15.75 17.29
C THR A 344 4.14 15.26 15.91
N TRP A 345 3.64 14.09 15.55
CA TRP A 345 3.85 13.51 14.25
C TRP A 345 2.57 13.56 13.47
N SER A 346 2.67 13.83 12.18
CA SER A 346 1.55 13.85 11.25
C SER A 346 1.86 13.00 10.02
N VAL A 347 0.87 12.82 9.16
CA VAL A 347 1.01 12.07 7.92
C VAL A 347 1.93 12.81 6.95
N GLY A 348 2.94 12.10 6.44
CA GLY A 348 3.82 12.61 5.40
C GLY A 348 3.20 12.52 4.00
N ALA A 349 3.77 13.25 3.05
CA ALA A 349 3.24 13.37 1.69
C ALA A 349 3.15 12.03 0.91
N SER A 350 3.98 11.05 1.24
CA SER A 350 4.02 9.74 0.56
C SER A 350 3.24 8.64 1.27
N ALA A 351 2.67 8.93 2.44
CA ALA A 351 2.09 7.91 3.32
C ALA A 351 0.94 7.15 2.67
N ARG A 352 0.13 7.84 1.86
CA ARG A 352 -1.03 7.30 1.16
C ARG A 352 -0.71 6.76 -0.24
N SER A 353 0.56 6.66 -0.63
CA SER A 353 0.93 6.20 -1.97
C SER A 353 2.02 5.14 -1.95
N LEU A 354 2.81 5.06 -0.88
CA LEU A 354 3.90 4.09 -0.84
C LEU A 354 3.44 2.73 -0.32
N LEU A 355 2.53 2.69 0.67
CA LEU A 355 2.03 1.46 1.28
C LEU A 355 0.53 1.31 0.97
N PRO A 356 0.14 0.39 0.05
CA PRO A 356 -1.26 0.18 -0.32
C PRO A 356 -2.14 -0.15 0.88
N ARG A 357 -1.74 -1.08 1.75
CA ARG A 357 -2.50 -1.47 2.94
C ARG A 357 -2.76 -0.32 3.90
N ALA A 358 -1.76 0.53 4.19
CA ALA A 358 -1.95 1.73 5.00
C ALA A 358 -2.95 2.72 4.38
N THR A 359 -2.97 2.81 3.05
CA THR A 359 -3.93 3.63 2.30
C THR A 359 -5.34 3.07 2.48
N MET A 360 -5.52 1.75 2.37
CA MET A 360 -6.80 1.08 2.55
C MET A 360 -7.31 1.22 4.00
N LEU A 361 -6.47 0.96 5.00
CA LEU A 361 -6.81 1.10 6.43
C LEU A 361 -7.31 2.50 6.77
N THR A 362 -6.66 3.54 6.23
CA THR A 362 -7.07 4.93 6.44
C THR A 362 -8.52 5.14 6.01
N GLU A 363 -8.91 4.62 4.86
CA GLU A 363 -10.26 4.78 4.32
C GLU A 363 -11.28 3.97 5.14
N THR A 364 -10.96 2.74 5.52
CA THR A 364 -11.81 1.92 6.39
C THR A 364 -12.11 2.64 7.70
N TRP A 365 -11.07 3.10 8.38
CA TRP A 365 -11.21 3.73 9.70
C TRP A 365 -11.72 5.17 9.66
N THR A 366 -11.64 5.87 8.53
CA THR A 366 -12.29 7.19 8.39
C THR A 366 -13.81 7.05 8.25
N ASN A 367 -14.27 5.86 7.82
CA ASN A 367 -15.69 5.56 7.62
C ASN A 367 -16.31 4.74 8.77
N GLU A 368 -15.49 4.23 9.72
CA GLU A 368 -15.92 3.76 11.06
C GLU A 368 -16.45 4.93 11.90
#